data_AF-A0A7G8P762-F1
#
_entry.id   AF-A0A7G8P762-F1
#
_cell.length_a   1.000
_cell.length_b   1.000
_cell.length_c   1.000
_cell.angle_alpha   90.00
_cell.angle_beta   90.00
_cell.angle_gamma   90.00
#
_symmetry.space_group_name_H-M   'P 1'
#
loop_
_entity.id
_entity.type
_entity.pdbx_description
1 polymer ?
#
loop_
_entity_poly.entity_id
_entity_poly.type
_entity_poly.pdbx_seq_one_letter_code
_entity_poly.pdbx_strand_id
1 'polypeptide(L)'
;MTVPPPYGGYPPPYGYAPPPPPPGYPPPPRPTNALAVASLICAFLIAPLGIVFGHISLSQIKRSGEEGRGMAIAGLVIGYVLTVLGTLVLVFTIVVTRLLLQDFRNGLDRYEWNPTITAAPAAGQPLPPFQPPVNLGANCQYPATTEAAVRPVRPPRVGKVPTTPATVNAVITTDRGVIPVVLDNAKAPCTVNNFASLAAQAYFNSTPCHRLTVGADLGVLQCGDPSGTGKGGPGYQFPNEYPTNQYRLTDPAAKTPVVYPRGTLAMANAGPGTNGSQFFLVYKDSELPPTYTAFGTIAAPGLAVLDRIAASGVAGGGDDGKPADPVNITTVRVQ
;
A
#
# COMPACT_ATOMS: atom_id res chain seq x y z
N MET A 1 81.33 79.79 75.29
CA MET A 1 81.51 78.40 74.83
C MET A 1 80.20 77.95 74.21
N THR A 2 80.26 77.56 72.93
CA THR A 2 79.35 76.72 72.13
C THR A 2 77.84 77.05 72.06
N VAL A 3 77.43 77.40 70.83
CA VAL A 3 76.05 77.52 70.31
C VAL A 3 75.40 76.15 70.14
N PRO A 4 74.11 75.97 70.50
CA PRO A 4 73.24 74.94 69.93
C PRO A 4 72.23 75.52 68.89
N PRO A 5 71.76 74.69 67.93
CA PRO A 5 71.15 75.12 66.67
C PRO A 5 69.68 75.56 66.76
N PRO A 6 69.15 76.29 65.74
CA PRO A 6 67.78 76.77 65.72
C PRO A 6 66.81 75.83 64.96
N TYR A 7 65.52 76.03 65.24
CA TYR A 7 64.31 75.57 64.55
C TYR A 7 63.75 74.18 64.87
N GLY A 8 62.64 74.19 65.64
CA GLY A 8 61.55 73.23 65.54
C GLY A 8 60.24 74.01 65.38
N GLY A 9 59.70 74.05 64.16
CA GLY A 9 58.40 74.64 63.86
C GLY A 9 57.26 73.75 64.35
N TYR A 10 56.14 74.37 64.73
CA TYR A 10 54.91 73.71 65.16
C TYR A 10 54.38 72.73 64.09
N PRO A 11 53.91 71.52 64.47
CA PRO A 11 53.19 70.64 63.54
C PRO A 11 51.82 71.23 63.16
N PRO A 12 51.37 71.10 61.90
CA PRO A 12 50.04 71.54 61.48
C PRO A 12 48.92 70.64 62.04
N PRO A 13 47.67 71.12 62.08
CA PRO A 13 46.56 70.40 62.71
C PRO A 13 46.12 69.19 61.87
N TYR A 14 45.78 68.11 62.57
CA TYR A 14 45.23 66.87 62.03
C TYR A 14 43.97 67.14 61.18
N GLY A 15 44.06 66.87 59.87
CA GLY A 15 42.92 66.84 58.98
C GLY A 15 42.06 65.61 59.24
N TYR A 16 40.77 65.81 59.50
CA TYR A 16 39.77 64.74 59.53
C TYR A 16 39.69 64.06 58.17
N ALA A 17 39.95 62.74 58.12
CA ALA A 17 39.67 61.93 56.93
C ALA A 17 38.13 61.75 56.79
N PRO A 18 37.55 61.95 55.60
CA PRO A 18 36.12 61.74 55.38
C PRO A 18 35.75 60.25 55.53
N PRO A 19 34.56 59.94 56.07
CA PRO A 19 34.11 58.55 56.22
C PRO A 19 33.98 57.85 54.85
N PRO A 20 34.21 56.52 54.78
CA PRO A 20 34.06 55.76 53.54
C PRO A 20 32.60 55.84 53.05
N PRO A 21 32.36 55.94 51.72
CA PRO A 21 31.02 55.99 51.17
C PRO A 21 30.24 54.71 51.52
N PRO A 22 28.92 54.81 51.78
CA PRO A 22 28.09 53.65 52.09
C PRO A 22 28.13 52.63 50.94
N PRO A 23 28.01 51.31 51.22
CA PRO A 23 27.93 50.29 50.18
C PRO A 23 26.79 50.63 49.21
N GLY A 24 27.12 50.78 47.92
CA GLY A 24 26.12 51.05 46.89
C GLY A 24 25.08 49.94 46.86
N TYR A 25 23.80 50.31 46.86
CA TYR A 25 22.73 49.35 46.64
C TYR A 25 22.93 48.68 45.27
N PRO A 26 22.77 47.35 45.18
CA PRO A 26 22.80 46.68 43.89
C PRO A 26 21.67 47.26 43.01
N PRO A 27 21.93 47.45 41.70
CA PRO A 27 20.89 47.93 40.79
C PRO A 27 19.69 46.97 40.80
N PRO A 28 18.46 47.49 40.63
CA PRO A 28 17.27 46.66 40.59
C PRO A 28 17.38 45.64 39.43
N PRO A 29 16.96 44.39 39.65
CA PRO A 29 17.01 43.35 38.62
C PRO A 29 16.14 43.76 37.43
N ARG A 30 16.66 43.53 36.21
CA ARG A 30 15.93 43.84 34.98
C ARG A 30 14.94 42.73 34.67
N PRO A 31 13.71 43.04 34.24
CA PRO A 31 12.76 42.03 33.81
C PRO A 31 13.27 41.30 32.55
N THR A 32 12.98 40.00 32.47
CA THR A 32 13.27 39.16 31.31
C THR A 32 12.13 39.27 30.29
N ASN A 33 12.46 39.39 29.00
CA ASN A 33 11.47 39.48 27.95
C ASN A 33 10.66 38.17 27.81
N ALA A 34 9.32 38.25 27.91
CA ALA A 34 8.44 37.09 27.83
C ALA A 34 8.50 36.36 26.47
N LEU A 35 8.76 37.08 25.38
CA LEU A 35 8.91 36.48 24.04
C LEU A 35 10.24 35.73 23.89
N ALA A 36 11.28 36.09 24.65
CA ALA A 36 12.52 35.31 24.68
C ALA A 36 12.29 33.93 25.32
N VAL A 37 11.52 33.87 26.42
CA VAL A 37 11.12 32.60 27.05
C VAL A 37 10.18 31.80 26.12
N ALA A 38 9.20 32.46 25.51
CA ALA A 38 8.30 31.83 24.55
C ALA A 38 9.06 31.26 23.33
N SER A 39 10.09 31.97 22.85
CA SER A 39 10.92 31.49 21.74
C SER A 39 11.63 30.18 22.07
N LEU A 40 12.12 30.02 23.29
CA LEU A 40 12.80 28.82 23.74
C LEU A 40 11.82 27.65 23.85
N ILE A 41 10.64 27.87 24.44
CA ILE A 41 9.59 26.84 24.57
C ILE A 41 9.07 26.42 23.20
N CYS A 42 8.76 27.39 22.34
CA CYS A 42 8.23 27.12 21.01
C CYS A 42 9.27 26.47 20.08
N ALA A 43 10.57 26.71 20.25
CA ALA A 43 11.60 26.07 19.46
C ALA A 43 11.54 24.53 19.54
N PHE A 44 11.11 23.97 20.68
CA PHE A 44 10.94 22.52 20.85
C PHE A 44 9.57 22.00 20.42
N LEU A 45 8.51 22.79 20.60
CA LEU A 45 7.13 22.34 20.31
C LEU A 45 6.76 22.54 18.83
N ILE A 46 7.08 23.71 18.28
CA ILE A 46 6.73 24.16 16.94
C ILE A 46 7.86 25.05 16.43
N ALA A 47 8.93 24.43 15.92
CA ALA A 47 10.18 25.11 15.55
C ALA A 47 10.01 26.42 14.72
N PRO A 48 9.08 26.51 13.75
CA PRO A 48 8.82 27.76 13.03
C PRO A 48 8.36 28.93 13.91
N LEU A 49 7.54 28.66 14.94
CA LEU A 49 7.07 29.69 15.87
C LEU A 49 8.20 30.14 16.82
N GLY A 50 9.10 29.23 17.20
CA GLY A 50 10.30 29.57 17.96
C GLY A 50 11.21 30.57 17.23
N ILE A 51 11.36 30.41 15.91
CA ILE A 51 12.12 31.33 15.05
C ILE A 51 11.46 32.72 15.01
N VAL A 52 10.14 32.78 14.85
CA VAL A 52 9.39 34.05 14.81
C VAL A 52 9.52 34.82 16.12
N PHE A 53 9.28 34.17 17.27
CA PHE A 53 9.40 34.82 18.58
C PHE A 53 10.84 35.19 18.95
N GLY A 54 11.82 34.42 18.50
CA GLY A 54 13.24 34.72 18.70
C GLY A 54 13.67 36.01 17.99
N HIS A 55 13.25 36.23 16.74
CA HIS A 55 13.52 37.49 16.02
C HIS A 55 12.81 38.69 16.65
N ILE A 56 11.54 38.53 17.06
CA ILE A 56 10.76 39.61 17.68
C ILE A 56 11.36 40.00 19.05
N SER A 57 11.72 39.04 19.89
CA SER A 57 12.31 39.30 21.21
C SER A 57 13.68 39.98 21.12
N LEU A 58 14.53 39.61 20.15
CA LEU A 58 15.81 40.30 19.92
C LEU A 58 15.62 41.78 19.54
N SER A 59 14.62 42.09 18.72
CA SER A 59 14.28 43.47 18.37
C SER A 59 13.73 44.25 19.58
N GLN A 60 12.91 43.62 20.43
CA GLN A 60 12.39 44.24 21.65
C GLN A 60 13.49 44.49 22.67
N ILE A 61 14.32 43.49 22.99
CA ILE A 61 15.43 43.59 23.94
C ILE A 61 16.41 44.72 23.55
N LYS A 62 16.67 44.90 22.25
CA LYS A 62 17.53 45.99 21.75
C LYS A 62 16.94 47.38 22.02
N ARG A 63 15.61 47.50 22.08
CA ARG A 63 14.88 48.76 22.32
C ARG A 63 14.56 49.00 23.79
N SER A 64 14.22 47.95 24.55
CA SER A 64 13.76 48.05 25.94
C SER A 64 14.88 47.88 26.98
N GLY A 65 16.01 47.27 26.62
CA GLY A 65 17.10 46.99 27.56
C GLY A 65 16.84 45.82 28.53
N GLU A 66 15.76 45.07 28.30
CA GLU A 66 15.37 43.86 29.05
C GLU A 66 16.41 42.73 28.92
N GLU A 67 16.40 41.80 29.88
CA GLU A 67 17.24 40.60 29.82
C GLU A 67 16.60 39.48 28.97
N GLY A 68 17.40 38.47 28.61
CA GLY A 68 16.93 37.31 27.84
C GLY A 68 17.50 37.17 26.43
N ARG A 69 18.48 37.99 26.05
CA ARG A 69 19.15 37.90 24.73
C ARG A 69 19.73 36.50 24.46
N GLY A 70 20.32 35.87 25.47
CA GLY A 70 20.85 34.50 25.36
C GLY A 70 19.76 33.45 25.08
N MET A 71 18.60 33.58 25.73
CA MET A 71 17.46 32.68 25.51
C MET A 71 16.86 32.85 24.11
N ALA A 72 16.75 34.09 23.62
CA ALA A 72 16.29 34.35 22.25
C ALA A 72 17.24 33.77 21.18
N ILE A 73 18.55 33.88 21.39
CA ILE A 73 19.56 33.27 20.50
C ILE A 73 19.48 31.75 20.56
N ALA A 74 19.38 31.17 21.76
CA ALA A 74 19.22 29.73 21.93
C ALA A 74 17.95 29.21 21.23
N GLY A 75 16.81 29.89 21.41
CA GLY A 75 15.56 29.57 20.73
C GLY A 75 15.66 29.64 19.20
N LEU A 76 16.36 30.64 18.65
CA LEU A 76 16.63 30.75 17.22
C LEU A 76 17.51 29.61 16.70
N VAL A 77 18.62 29.32 17.37
CA VAL A 77 19.55 28.26 16.95
C VAL A 77 18.84 26.90 16.97
N ILE A 78 18.14 26.59 18.07
CA ILE A 78 17.38 25.34 18.20
C ILE A 78 16.27 25.28 17.14
N GLY A 79 15.53 26.38 16.93
CA GLY A 79 14.47 26.46 15.94
C GLY A 79 14.97 26.24 14.50
N TYR A 80 16.08 26.87 14.10
CA TYR A 80 16.66 26.65 12.78
C TYR A 80 17.21 25.23 12.62
N VAL A 81 17.93 24.70 13.61
CA VAL A 81 18.48 23.33 13.56
C VAL A 81 17.37 22.29 13.43
N LEU A 82 16.33 22.37 14.26
CA LEU A 82 15.21 21.42 14.20
C LEU A 82 14.39 21.56 12.92
N THR A 83 14.24 22.78 12.40
CA THR A 83 13.57 23.01 11.12
C THR A 83 14.36 22.39 9.96
N VAL A 84 15.68 22.62 9.90
CA VAL A 84 16.56 22.05 8.88
C VAL A 84 16.61 20.53 8.99
N LEU A 85 16.74 19.99 10.20
CA LEU A 85 16.77 18.54 10.40
C LEU A 85 15.42 17.91 10.04
N GLY A 86 14.31 18.55 10.42
CA GLY A 86 12.96 18.11 10.07
C GLY A 86 12.70 18.15 8.56
N THR A 87 13.14 19.19 7.85
CA THR A 87 13.01 19.25 6.38
C THR A 87 13.91 18.22 5.70
N LEU A 88 15.13 17.98 6.19
CA LEU A 88 16.00 16.93 5.67
C LEU A 88 15.40 15.53 5.86
N VAL A 89 14.84 15.24 7.05
CA VAL A 89 14.14 13.97 7.31
C VAL A 89 12.91 13.82 6.43
N LEU A 90 12.10 14.88 6.26
CA LEU A 90 10.93 14.86 5.38
C LEU A 90 11.33 14.60 3.92
N VAL A 91 12.34 15.32 3.41
CA VAL A 91 12.84 15.14 2.05
C VAL A 91 13.42 13.73 1.87
N PHE A 92 14.24 13.27 2.81
CA PHE A 92 14.77 11.90 2.80
C PHE A 92 13.63 10.86 2.79
N THR A 93 12.61 11.04 3.63
CA THR A 93 11.45 10.15 3.68
C THR A 93 10.69 10.13 2.36
N ILE A 94 10.46 11.29 1.75
CA ILE A 94 9.81 11.40 0.44
C ILE A 94 10.65 10.72 -0.63
N VAL A 95 11.96 10.99 -0.66
CA VAL A 95 12.88 10.42 -1.66
C VAL A 95 12.98 8.90 -1.50
N VAL A 96 13.20 8.38 -0.30
CA VAL A 96 13.25 6.93 -0.04
C VAL A 96 11.91 6.29 -0.39
N THR A 97 10.78 6.88 -0.01
CA THR A 97 9.45 6.36 -0.37
C THR A 97 9.27 6.33 -1.88
N ARG A 98 9.70 7.37 -2.60
CA ARG A 98 9.66 7.41 -4.07
C ARG A 98 10.57 6.36 -4.70
N LEU A 99 11.79 6.19 -4.20
CA LEU A 99 12.73 5.18 -4.69
C LEU A 99 12.19 3.76 -4.46
N LEU A 100 11.69 3.46 -3.26
CA LEU A 100 11.07 2.17 -2.96
C LEU A 100 9.81 1.92 -3.82
N LEU A 101 8.98 2.95 -4.04
CA LEU A 101 7.82 2.85 -4.94
C LEU A 101 8.24 2.64 -6.40
N GLN A 102 9.33 3.27 -6.84
CA GLN A 102 9.87 3.13 -8.19
C GLN A 102 10.45 1.73 -8.40
N ASP A 103 11.27 1.22 -7.49
CA ASP A 103 11.81 -0.14 -7.58
C ASP A 103 10.72 -1.19 -7.56
N PHE A 104 9.67 -0.99 -6.75
CA PHE A 104 8.51 -1.87 -6.75
C PHE A 104 7.75 -1.83 -8.08
N ARG A 105 7.51 -0.63 -8.64
CA ARG A 105 6.84 -0.44 -9.93
C ARG A 105 7.64 -1.07 -11.07
N ASN A 106 8.95 -0.82 -11.10
CA ASN A 106 9.89 -1.38 -12.06
C ASN A 106 9.97 -2.92 -11.93
N GLY A 107 9.79 -3.47 -10.74
CA GLY A 107 9.72 -4.91 -10.50
C GLY A 107 8.49 -5.58 -11.13
N LEU A 108 7.37 -4.87 -11.25
CA LEU A 108 6.17 -5.37 -11.93
C LEU A 108 6.29 -5.27 -13.46
N ASP A 109 6.98 -4.25 -13.97
CA ASP A 109 7.21 -4.07 -15.41
C ASP A 109 8.30 -5.03 -15.97
N ARG A 110 9.07 -5.68 -15.08
CA ARG A 110 10.06 -6.70 -15.43
C ARG A 110 9.45 -8.06 -15.78
N TYR A 111 8.18 -8.31 -15.47
CA TYR A 111 7.56 -9.56 -15.87
C TYR A 111 7.32 -9.55 -17.37
N GLU A 112 7.83 -10.55 -18.06
CA GLU A 112 7.48 -10.78 -19.45
C GLU A 112 5.98 -11.11 -19.51
N TRP A 113 5.16 -10.12 -19.83
CA TRP A 113 3.70 -10.22 -19.91
C TRP A 113 3.21 -11.08 -21.08
N ASN A 114 4.13 -11.76 -21.77
CA ASN A 114 3.84 -12.54 -22.95
C ASN A 114 3.00 -13.76 -22.52
N PRO A 115 1.69 -13.78 -22.82
CA PRO A 115 0.81 -14.84 -22.37
C PRO A 115 1.20 -16.12 -23.12
N THR A 116 1.70 -17.11 -22.40
CA THR A 116 2.04 -18.41 -23.00
C THR A 116 0.82 -19.30 -22.85
N ILE A 117 -0.14 -19.15 -23.78
CA ILE A 117 -1.14 -20.19 -23.99
C ILE A 117 -0.46 -21.28 -24.81
N THR A 118 -0.61 -22.56 -24.42
CA THR A 118 -0.15 -23.66 -25.27
C THR A 118 -0.78 -23.47 -26.67
N ALA A 119 0.05 -23.25 -27.68
CA ALA A 119 -0.41 -22.95 -29.03
C ALA A 119 -0.95 -24.23 -29.71
N ALA A 120 -2.28 -24.42 -29.66
CA ALA A 120 -3.07 -25.41 -30.41
C ALA A 120 -2.94 -26.90 -29.96
N PRO A 121 -3.97 -27.72 -30.18
CA PRO A 121 -4.90 -28.15 -29.14
C PRO A 121 -4.50 -29.49 -28.50
N ALA A 122 -4.70 -29.60 -27.18
CA ALA A 122 -5.01 -30.91 -26.59
C ALA A 122 -6.24 -31.52 -27.26
N ALA A 123 -6.34 -32.85 -27.24
CA ALA A 123 -7.57 -33.53 -27.61
C ALA A 123 -8.76 -32.94 -26.82
N GLY A 124 -9.87 -32.61 -27.49
CA GLY A 124 -11.06 -32.05 -26.86
C GLY A 124 -11.70 -30.91 -27.66
N GLN A 125 -12.92 -30.51 -27.28
CA GLN A 125 -13.62 -29.38 -27.90
C GLN A 125 -13.03 -28.06 -27.40
N PRO A 126 -12.57 -27.15 -28.26
CA PRO A 126 -12.00 -25.88 -27.81
C PRO A 126 -13.07 -24.93 -27.24
N LEU A 127 -12.63 -23.91 -26.51
CA LEU A 127 -13.49 -22.78 -26.16
C LEU A 127 -14.13 -22.17 -27.42
N PRO A 128 -15.41 -21.74 -27.36
CA PRO A 128 -16.08 -21.16 -28.52
C PRO A 128 -15.41 -19.84 -28.94
N PRO A 129 -15.49 -19.47 -30.23
CA PRO A 129 -15.05 -18.15 -30.66
C PRO A 129 -15.82 -17.06 -29.92
N PHE A 130 -15.14 -15.98 -29.56
CA PHE A 130 -15.79 -14.86 -28.88
C PHE A 130 -16.57 -14.00 -29.87
N GLN A 131 -17.88 -13.91 -29.67
CA GLN A 131 -18.77 -12.94 -30.30
C GLN A 131 -19.19 -11.92 -29.23
N PRO A 132 -18.74 -10.65 -29.32
CA PRO A 132 -19.03 -9.65 -28.30
C PRO A 132 -20.54 -9.35 -28.25
N PRO A 133 -21.20 -9.53 -27.09
CA PRO A 133 -22.58 -9.09 -26.91
C PRO A 133 -22.71 -7.57 -27.10
N VAL A 134 -23.82 -7.11 -27.68
CA VAL A 134 -24.09 -5.67 -27.91
C VAL A 134 -24.04 -4.86 -26.62
N ASN A 135 -24.39 -5.48 -25.49
CA ASN A 135 -24.44 -4.90 -24.15
C ASN A 135 -23.24 -5.28 -23.28
N LEU A 136 -22.13 -5.75 -23.85
CA LEU A 136 -20.95 -6.15 -23.08
C LEU A 136 -20.44 -4.97 -22.23
N GLY A 137 -20.33 -5.19 -20.92
CA GLY A 137 -19.93 -4.16 -19.96
C GLY A 137 -20.92 -3.00 -19.80
N ALA A 138 -22.08 -3.01 -20.47
CA ALA A 138 -23.00 -1.88 -20.45
C ALA A 138 -23.70 -1.71 -19.08
N ASN A 139 -23.89 -2.81 -18.34
CA ASN A 139 -24.59 -2.81 -17.06
C ASN A 139 -24.10 -3.92 -16.13
N CYS A 140 -22.91 -3.77 -15.56
CA CYS A 140 -22.39 -4.67 -14.54
C CYS A 140 -23.11 -4.47 -13.22
N GLN A 141 -23.55 -5.57 -12.60
CA GLN A 141 -24.32 -5.57 -11.35
C GLN A 141 -23.76 -6.63 -10.41
N TYR A 142 -23.79 -6.33 -9.11
CA TYR A 142 -23.24 -7.18 -8.05
C TYR A 142 -24.25 -7.28 -6.89
N PRO A 143 -25.42 -7.90 -7.12
CA PRO A 143 -26.44 -8.05 -6.09
C PRO A 143 -25.90 -8.81 -4.87
N ALA A 144 -26.28 -8.34 -3.68
CA ALA A 144 -25.93 -8.99 -2.42
C ALA A 144 -26.52 -10.41 -2.33
N THR A 145 -25.77 -11.29 -1.68
CA THR A 145 -26.21 -12.65 -1.33
C THR A 145 -26.76 -12.70 0.09
N THR A 146 -27.44 -13.79 0.44
CA THR A 146 -27.85 -14.07 1.83
C THR A 146 -26.65 -14.33 2.74
N GLU A 147 -25.61 -14.94 2.18
CA GLU A 147 -24.33 -15.17 2.83
C GLU A 147 -23.59 -13.83 2.96
N ALA A 148 -23.16 -13.52 4.18
CA ALA A 148 -22.34 -12.34 4.45
C ALA A 148 -20.94 -12.49 3.84
N ALA A 149 -20.32 -11.35 3.53
CA ALA A 149 -18.92 -11.32 3.11
C ALA A 149 -18.02 -11.88 4.22
N VAL A 150 -17.09 -12.77 3.85
CA VAL A 150 -16.11 -13.34 4.82
C VAL A 150 -15.24 -12.25 5.44
N ARG A 151 -14.94 -11.20 4.67
CA ARG A 151 -14.22 -10.01 5.11
C ARG A 151 -14.99 -8.76 4.69
N PRO A 152 -14.89 -7.65 5.46
CA PRO A 152 -15.50 -6.38 5.06
C PRO A 152 -15.01 -5.95 3.68
N VAL A 153 -15.94 -5.72 2.77
CA VAL A 153 -15.65 -5.26 1.41
C VAL A 153 -16.85 -4.50 0.85
N ARG A 154 -16.58 -3.53 -0.02
CA ARG A 154 -17.64 -2.85 -0.78
C ARG A 154 -17.79 -3.52 -2.14
N PRO A 155 -19.02 -3.74 -2.62
CA PRO A 155 -19.24 -4.19 -3.99
C PRO A 155 -18.58 -3.25 -5.01
N PRO A 156 -18.19 -3.76 -6.19
CA PRO A 156 -17.61 -2.95 -7.24
C PRO A 156 -18.60 -1.90 -7.76
N ARG A 157 -18.08 -0.91 -8.49
CA ARG A 157 -18.93 0.07 -9.17
C ARG A 157 -19.89 -0.63 -10.13
N VAL A 158 -21.18 -0.30 -10.02
CA VAL A 158 -22.25 -0.80 -10.89
C VAL A 158 -22.43 0.07 -12.14
N GLY A 159 -23.13 -0.49 -13.13
CA GLY A 159 -23.48 0.19 -14.39
C GLY A 159 -22.43 -0.05 -15.47
N LYS A 160 -22.18 0.98 -16.30
CA LYS A 160 -21.27 0.87 -17.44
C LYS A 160 -19.81 0.73 -16.99
N VAL A 161 -19.17 -0.37 -17.40
CA VAL A 161 -17.74 -0.65 -17.25
C VAL A 161 -17.06 -0.60 -18.62
N PRO A 162 -15.96 0.16 -18.79
CA PRO A 162 -15.23 0.22 -20.06
C PRO A 162 -14.59 -1.13 -20.43
N THR A 163 -14.67 -1.50 -21.71
CA THR A 163 -13.96 -2.65 -22.29
C THR A 163 -12.58 -2.26 -22.87
N THR A 164 -12.19 -0.99 -22.69
CA THR A 164 -10.89 -0.45 -23.10
C THR A 164 -10.10 0.01 -21.87
N PRO A 165 -8.80 -0.31 -21.77
CA PRO A 165 -8.02 -1.16 -22.68
C PRO A 165 -8.55 -2.59 -22.74
N ALA A 166 -8.29 -3.28 -23.86
CA ALA A 166 -8.81 -4.64 -24.09
C ALA A 166 -8.25 -5.65 -23.08
N THR A 167 -7.05 -5.40 -22.59
CA THR A 167 -6.39 -6.19 -21.57
C THR A 167 -5.91 -5.30 -20.44
N VAL A 168 -5.89 -5.85 -19.22
CA VAL A 168 -5.38 -5.18 -18.02
C VAL A 168 -4.39 -6.11 -17.33
N ASN A 169 -3.21 -5.61 -16.99
CA ASN A 169 -2.20 -6.42 -16.32
C ASN A 169 -2.51 -6.53 -14.82
N ALA A 170 -2.27 -7.71 -14.26
CA ALA A 170 -2.36 -7.93 -12.82
C ALA A 170 -1.29 -8.92 -12.35
N VAL A 171 -0.96 -8.84 -11.07
CA VAL A 171 0.03 -9.71 -10.43
C VAL A 171 -0.57 -10.32 -9.18
N ILE A 172 -0.61 -11.65 -9.13
CA ILE A 172 -0.95 -12.44 -7.94
C ILE A 172 0.37 -12.87 -7.31
N THR A 173 0.69 -12.31 -6.15
CA THR A 173 1.90 -12.69 -5.39
C THR A 173 1.52 -13.76 -4.38
N THR A 174 2.23 -14.88 -4.40
CA THR A 174 2.08 -15.95 -3.41
C THR A 174 3.36 -16.16 -2.62
N ASP A 175 3.30 -16.91 -1.52
CA ASP A 175 4.47 -17.41 -0.80
C ASP A 175 5.28 -18.46 -1.59
N ARG A 176 4.78 -18.93 -2.73
CA ARG A 176 5.48 -19.86 -3.65
C ARG A 176 6.04 -19.20 -4.92
N GLY A 177 5.80 -17.90 -5.08
CA GLY A 177 6.27 -17.12 -6.21
C GLY A 177 5.21 -16.18 -6.77
N VAL A 178 5.62 -15.43 -7.79
CA VAL A 178 4.77 -14.42 -8.44
C VAL A 178 4.11 -15.00 -9.67
N ILE A 179 2.82 -14.72 -9.85
CA ILE A 179 1.99 -15.17 -10.95
C ILE A 179 1.46 -13.93 -11.68
N PRO A 180 2.17 -13.43 -12.71
CA PRO A 180 1.68 -12.36 -13.56
C PRO A 180 0.54 -12.91 -14.44
N VAL A 181 -0.52 -12.12 -14.57
CA VAL A 181 -1.70 -12.45 -15.38
C VAL A 181 -2.14 -11.26 -16.22
N VAL A 182 -2.61 -11.52 -17.43
CA VAL A 182 -3.21 -10.53 -18.33
C VAL A 182 -4.72 -10.76 -18.33
N LEU A 183 -5.46 -9.85 -17.72
CA LEU A 183 -6.92 -9.88 -17.60
C LEU A 183 -7.58 -9.47 -18.92
N ASP A 184 -8.62 -10.19 -19.35
CA ASP A 184 -9.30 -10.01 -20.64
C ASP A 184 -10.54 -9.10 -20.49
N ASN A 185 -10.28 -7.80 -20.32
CA ASN A 185 -11.31 -6.78 -20.11
C ASN A 185 -12.26 -6.63 -21.32
N ALA A 186 -11.80 -6.94 -22.53
CA ALA A 186 -12.62 -6.91 -23.73
C ALA A 186 -13.61 -8.09 -23.84
N LYS A 187 -13.43 -9.16 -23.06
CA LYS A 187 -14.33 -10.33 -23.06
C LYS A 187 -15.12 -10.49 -21.76
N ALA A 188 -14.56 -10.06 -20.64
CA ALA A 188 -15.14 -10.22 -19.31
C ALA A 188 -15.03 -8.94 -18.44
N PRO A 189 -15.52 -7.76 -18.91
CA PRO A 189 -15.35 -6.49 -18.21
C PRO A 189 -15.95 -6.48 -16.79
N CYS A 190 -17.11 -7.10 -16.56
CA CYS A 190 -17.70 -7.13 -15.21
C CYS A 190 -16.85 -7.96 -14.24
N THR A 191 -16.30 -9.07 -14.74
CA THR A 191 -15.41 -9.94 -13.97
C THR A 191 -14.09 -9.25 -13.67
N VAL A 192 -13.49 -8.56 -14.64
CA VAL A 192 -12.25 -7.80 -14.45
C VAL A 192 -12.48 -6.64 -13.46
N ASN A 193 -13.60 -5.92 -13.57
CA ASN A 193 -13.97 -4.86 -12.62
C ASN A 193 -14.18 -5.40 -11.19
N ASN A 194 -14.80 -6.57 -11.05
CA ASN A 194 -14.91 -7.28 -9.77
C ASN A 194 -13.54 -7.61 -9.18
N PHE A 195 -12.71 -8.31 -9.95
CA PHE A 195 -11.39 -8.74 -9.50
C PHE A 195 -10.50 -7.55 -9.11
N ALA A 196 -10.51 -6.48 -9.92
CA ALA A 196 -9.78 -5.24 -9.64
C ALA A 196 -10.29 -4.53 -8.38
N SER A 197 -11.60 -4.45 -8.17
CA SER A 197 -12.19 -3.84 -6.98
C SER A 197 -11.83 -4.61 -5.69
N LEU A 198 -11.87 -5.95 -5.74
CA LEU A 198 -11.48 -6.80 -4.62
C LEU A 198 -9.98 -6.70 -4.33
N ALA A 199 -9.13 -6.70 -5.37
CA ALA A 199 -7.69 -6.52 -5.23
C ALA A 199 -7.32 -5.15 -4.63
N ALA A 200 -7.94 -4.07 -5.11
CA ALA A 200 -7.73 -2.71 -4.58
C ALA A 200 -8.11 -2.56 -3.10
N GLN A 201 -9.07 -3.37 -2.64
CA GLN A 201 -9.50 -3.44 -1.25
C GLN A 201 -8.72 -4.47 -0.42
N ALA A 202 -7.63 -5.03 -0.96
CA ALA A 202 -6.80 -6.05 -0.31
C ALA A 202 -7.58 -7.31 0.11
N TYR A 203 -8.71 -7.61 -0.54
CA TYR A 203 -9.59 -8.71 -0.17
C TYR A 203 -8.88 -10.08 -0.27
N PHE A 204 -7.99 -10.23 -1.25
CA PHE A 204 -7.21 -11.44 -1.49
C PHE A 204 -5.92 -11.53 -0.65
N ASN A 205 -5.54 -10.49 0.09
CA ASN A 205 -4.28 -10.50 0.83
C ASN A 205 -4.33 -11.49 1.99
N SER A 206 -3.25 -12.26 2.17
CA SER A 206 -3.16 -13.31 3.19
C SER A 206 -4.36 -14.27 3.13
N THR A 207 -4.64 -14.80 1.93
CA THR A 207 -5.70 -15.79 1.71
C THR A 207 -5.12 -17.08 1.13
N PRO A 208 -5.60 -18.26 1.54
CA PRO A 208 -5.09 -19.52 1.03
C PRO A 208 -5.68 -19.85 -0.34
N CYS A 209 -4.90 -20.54 -1.17
CA CYS A 209 -5.45 -21.36 -2.24
C CYS A 209 -5.86 -22.71 -1.62
N HIS A 210 -7.15 -22.92 -1.50
CA HIS A 210 -7.72 -23.98 -0.67
C HIS A 210 -7.89 -25.31 -1.40
N ARG A 211 -7.76 -25.32 -2.73
CA ARG A 211 -7.95 -26.52 -3.55
C ARG A 211 -6.96 -26.57 -4.70
N LEU A 212 -6.34 -27.74 -4.88
CA LEU A 212 -5.49 -28.13 -5.99
C LEU A 212 -6.06 -29.45 -6.53
N THR A 213 -6.21 -29.52 -7.84
CA THR A 213 -6.53 -30.76 -8.56
C THR A 213 -5.34 -31.14 -9.42
N VAL A 214 -4.92 -32.41 -9.39
CA VAL A 214 -3.81 -33.00 -10.16
C VAL A 214 -4.25 -34.18 -11.04
N GLY A 215 -5.53 -34.23 -11.38
CA GLY A 215 -6.13 -35.33 -12.12
C GLY A 215 -5.78 -35.37 -13.62
N ALA A 216 -6.29 -36.42 -14.29
CA ALA A 216 -6.11 -36.62 -15.72
C ALA A 216 -6.75 -35.50 -16.56
N ASP A 217 -7.99 -35.12 -16.23
CA ASP A 217 -8.81 -34.19 -17.04
C ASP A 217 -8.93 -32.79 -16.42
N LEU A 218 -8.45 -32.61 -15.19
CA LEU A 218 -8.55 -31.35 -14.46
C LEU A 218 -7.25 -31.05 -13.70
N GLY A 219 -6.57 -29.96 -14.11
CA GLY A 219 -5.35 -29.46 -13.50
C GLY A 219 -5.47 -27.98 -13.16
N VAL A 220 -5.99 -27.69 -11.95
CA VAL A 220 -6.25 -26.32 -11.50
C VAL A 220 -5.81 -26.07 -10.06
N LEU A 221 -5.39 -24.84 -9.78
CA LEU A 221 -5.22 -24.31 -8.43
C LEU A 221 -6.32 -23.27 -8.17
N GLN A 222 -7.17 -23.47 -7.17
CA GLN A 222 -8.30 -22.60 -6.83
C GLN A 222 -8.02 -21.78 -5.56
N CYS A 223 -8.29 -20.48 -5.66
CA CYS A 223 -8.02 -19.47 -4.65
C CYS A 223 -9.20 -18.47 -4.54
N GLY A 224 -9.02 -17.39 -3.76
CA GLY A 224 -9.97 -16.27 -3.71
C GLY A 224 -11.09 -16.41 -2.68
N ASP A 225 -11.02 -17.41 -1.79
CA ASP A 225 -11.86 -17.52 -0.59
C ASP A 225 -11.05 -17.14 0.65
N PRO A 226 -11.32 -15.99 1.30
CA PRO A 226 -10.57 -15.58 2.48
C PRO A 226 -10.75 -16.48 3.71
N SER A 227 -11.77 -17.34 3.73
CA SER A 227 -11.98 -18.33 4.79
C SER A 227 -11.17 -19.60 4.56
N GLY A 228 -10.76 -19.86 3.32
CA GLY A 228 -10.08 -21.09 2.91
C GLY A 228 -10.94 -22.36 2.96
N THR A 229 -12.27 -22.21 3.05
CA THR A 229 -13.20 -23.36 3.14
C THR A 229 -13.71 -23.82 1.79
N GLY A 230 -13.59 -22.99 0.75
CA GLY A 230 -14.19 -23.17 -0.57
C GLY A 230 -15.65 -22.70 -0.65
N LYS A 231 -16.23 -22.24 0.46
CA LYS A 231 -17.64 -21.79 0.54
C LYS A 231 -17.78 -20.29 0.77
N GLY A 232 -16.67 -19.59 1.04
CA GLY A 232 -16.70 -18.16 1.29
C GLY A 232 -16.77 -17.32 0.02
N GLY A 233 -17.11 -16.04 0.21
CA GLY A 233 -17.24 -15.08 -0.88
C GLY A 233 -17.39 -13.64 -0.37
N PRO A 234 -17.58 -12.68 -1.28
CA PRO A 234 -17.55 -11.25 -0.99
C PRO A 234 -18.91 -10.69 -0.55
N GLY A 235 -19.90 -11.54 -0.28
CA GLY A 235 -21.26 -11.14 0.13
C GLY A 235 -22.15 -10.64 -1.02
N TYR A 236 -21.73 -10.88 -2.26
CA TYR A 236 -22.48 -10.61 -3.47
C TYR A 236 -22.11 -11.62 -4.54
N GLN A 237 -22.94 -11.69 -5.59
CA GLN A 237 -22.70 -12.52 -6.75
C GLN A 237 -22.97 -11.77 -8.05
N PHE A 238 -22.49 -12.26 -9.19
CA PHE A 238 -22.75 -11.67 -10.49
C PHE A 238 -22.77 -12.68 -11.65
N PRO A 239 -23.42 -12.32 -12.80
CA PRO A 239 -23.55 -13.18 -13.97
C PRO A 239 -22.22 -13.65 -14.57
N ASN A 240 -22.26 -14.75 -15.31
CA ASN A 240 -21.13 -15.20 -16.12
C ASN A 240 -20.96 -14.35 -17.38
N GLU A 241 -19.71 -14.19 -17.82
CA GLU A 241 -19.35 -13.64 -19.12
C GLU A 241 -18.76 -14.74 -20.03
N TYR A 242 -17.80 -14.43 -20.90
CA TYR A 242 -17.18 -15.41 -21.80
C TYR A 242 -16.59 -16.61 -21.03
N PRO A 243 -16.77 -17.87 -21.48
CA PRO A 243 -17.46 -18.31 -22.69
C PRO A 243 -18.98 -18.53 -22.53
N THR A 244 -19.52 -18.40 -21.33
CA THR A 244 -20.94 -18.71 -21.04
C THR A 244 -21.90 -17.89 -21.89
N ASN A 245 -21.58 -16.62 -22.13
CA ASN A 245 -22.39 -15.74 -22.98
C ASN A 245 -22.34 -16.06 -24.49
N GLN A 246 -21.60 -17.10 -24.90
CA GLN A 246 -21.59 -17.63 -26.26
C GLN A 246 -22.64 -18.72 -26.48
N TYR A 247 -23.31 -19.15 -25.40
CA TYR A 247 -24.34 -20.17 -25.42
C TYR A 247 -25.68 -19.58 -25.00
N ARG A 248 -26.77 -20.16 -25.52
CA ARG A 248 -28.10 -19.90 -24.96
C ARG A 248 -28.23 -20.65 -23.63
N LEU A 249 -28.97 -20.09 -22.68
CA LEU A 249 -29.19 -20.72 -21.36
C LEU A 249 -29.75 -22.15 -21.44
N THR A 250 -30.53 -22.45 -22.48
CA THR A 250 -31.14 -23.77 -22.72
C THR A 250 -30.34 -24.65 -23.67
N ASP A 251 -29.19 -24.18 -24.16
CA ASP A 251 -28.36 -24.93 -25.09
C ASP A 251 -27.73 -26.15 -24.39
N PRO A 252 -27.96 -27.38 -24.85
CA PRO A 252 -27.28 -28.56 -24.31
C PRO A 252 -25.75 -28.48 -24.40
N ALA A 253 -25.21 -27.75 -25.38
CA ALA A 253 -23.77 -27.53 -25.51
C ALA A 253 -23.17 -26.79 -24.30
N ALA A 254 -23.97 -26.01 -23.56
CA ALA A 254 -23.53 -25.35 -22.34
C ALA A 254 -23.17 -26.33 -21.19
N LYS A 255 -23.52 -27.62 -21.34
CA LYS A 255 -23.18 -28.69 -20.40
C LYS A 255 -22.09 -29.63 -20.91
N THR A 256 -21.69 -29.48 -22.18
CA THR A 256 -20.66 -30.32 -22.79
C THR A 256 -19.30 -29.76 -22.40
N PRO A 257 -18.39 -30.59 -21.84
CA PRO A 257 -17.05 -30.11 -21.51
C PRO A 257 -16.32 -29.55 -22.73
N VAL A 258 -15.62 -28.45 -22.51
CA VAL A 258 -14.68 -27.84 -23.44
C VAL A 258 -13.33 -27.70 -22.75
N VAL A 259 -12.27 -27.68 -23.55
CA VAL A 259 -10.90 -27.49 -23.07
C VAL A 259 -10.71 -26.03 -22.70
N TYR A 260 -10.49 -25.78 -21.41
CA TYR A 260 -9.87 -24.56 -20.91
C TYR A 260 -8.35 -24.74 -21.03
N PRO A 261 -7.66 -24.02 -21.92
CA PRO A 261 -6.24 -24.22 -22.14
C PRO A 261 -5.42 -23.90 -20.89
N ARG A 262 -4.27 -24.56 -20.75
CA ARG A 262 -3.21 -24.17 -19.83
C ARG A 262 -2.92 -22.67 -19.98
N GLY A 263 -2.83 -22.02 -18.84
CA GLY A 263 -2.67 -20.57 -18.74
C GLY A 263 -4.00 -19.84 -18.58
N THR A 264 -5.16 -20.49 -18.62
CA THR A 264 -6.44 -19.80 -18.40
C THR A 264 -6.63 -19.40 -16.93
N LEU A 265 -7.05 -18.16 -16.70
CA LEU A 265 -7.58 -17.70 -15.41
C LEU A 265 -9.10 -17.62 -15.51
N ALA A 266 -9.82 -18.30 -14.62
CA ALA A 266 -11.28 -18.37 -14.68
C ALA A 266 -11.95 -18.25 -13.30
N MET A 267 -13.20 -17.78 -13.28
CA MET A 267 -13.99 -17.67 -12.05
C MET A 267 -14.50 -19.04 -11.62
N ALA A 268 -14.40 -19.34 -10.32
CA ALA A 268 -15.14 -20.43 -9.71
C ALA A 268 -16.56 -19.96 -9.38
N ASN A 269 -17.52 -20.87 -9.40
CA ASN A 269 -18.92 -20.59 -9.07
C ASN A 269 -19.63 -21.85 -8.55
N ALA A 270 -20.83 -21.67 -7.99
CA ALA A 270 -21.72 -22.74 -7.53
C ALA A 270 -22.86 -22.99 -8.54
N GLY A 271 -22.62 -22.70 -9.82
CA GLY A 271 -23.60 -22.73 -10.89
C GLY A 271 -23.62 -21.42 -11.70
N PRO A 272 -24.22 -21.41 -12.90
CA PRO A 272 -24.25 -20.23 -13.75
C PRO A 272 -24.81 -18.99 -13.03
N GLY A 273 -24.07 -17.90 -13.09
CA GLY A 273 -24.46 -16.60 -12.52
C GLY A 273 -24.21 -16.42 -11.03
N THR A 274 -23.37 -17.27 -10.44
CA THR A 274 -22.99 -17.21 -9.02
C THR A 274 -21.51 -16.85 -8.81
N ASN A 275 -20.90 -16.11 -9.75
CA ASN A 275 -19.51 -15.67 -9.58
C ASN A 275 -19.41 -14.75 -8.37
N GLY A 276 -18.39 -14.95 -7.55
CA GLY A 276 -18.10 -14.12 -6.37
C GLY A 276 -16.65 -13.64 -6.39
N SER A 277 -15.84 -14.14 -5.46
CA SER A 277 -14.41 -13.81 -5.37
C SER A 277 -13.48 -14.95 -5.74
N GLN A 278 -13.98 -16.19 -5.76
CA GLN A 278 -13.15 -17.36 -6.01
C GLN A 278 -12.80 -17.48 -7.50
N PHE A 279 -11.57 -17.87 -7.77
CA PHE A 279 -11.04 -18.09 -9.12
C PHE A 279 -10.10 -19.28 -9.12
N PHE A 280 -9.84 -19.85 -10.29
CA PHE A 280 -8.87 -20.91 -10.47
C PHE A 280 -7.90 -20.62 -11.62
N LEU A 281 -6.68 -21.10 -11.43
CA LEU A 281 -5.57 -20.99 -12.36
C LEU A 281 -5.38 -22.35 -13.03
N VAL A 282 -5.61 -22.40 -14.34
CA VAL A 282 -5.49 -23.62 -15.14
C VAL A 282 -4.01 -23.82 -15.50
N TYR A 283 -3.35 -24.76 -14.85
CA TYR A 283 -1.95 -25.06 -15.12
C TYR A 283 -1.78 -26.24 -16.09
N LYS A 284 -2.84 -26.96 -16.42
CA LYS A 284 -2.84 -28.00 -17.46
C LYS A 284 -4.16 -27.90 -18.21
N ASP A 285 -4.16 -28.14 -19.53
CA ASP A 285 -5.38 -28.21 -20.34
C ASP A 285 -6.43 -29.04 -19.59
N SER A 286 -7.59 -28.45 -19.35
CA SER A 286 -8.60 -28.99 -18.45
C SER A 286 -9.96 -28.99 -19.11
N GLU A 287 -10.70 -30.08 -18.99
CA GLU A 287 -12.05 -30.20 -19.53
C GLU A 287 -13.08 -29.72 -18.50
N LEU A 288 -13.80 -28.65 -18.83
CA LEU A 288 -14.82 -28.07 -17.97
C LEU A 288 -16.02 -27.65 -18.82
N PRO A 289 -17.26 -27.73 -18.30
CA PRO A 289 -18.38 -27.07 -18.96
C PRO A 289 -18.07 -25.58 -19.20
N PRO A 290 -18.56 -24.96 -20.29
CA PRO A 290 -18.33 -23.55 -20.62
C PRO A 290 -19.11 -22.58 -19.71
N THR A 291 -19.32 -22.95 -18.45
CA THR A 291 -20.04 -22.21 -17.42
C THR A 291 -19.11 -21.56 -16.40
N TYR A 292 -17.80 -21.49 -16.67
CA TYR A 292 -16.83 -20.77 -15.85
C TYR A 292 -16.24 -19.61 -16.65
N THR A 293 -16.39 -18.39 -16.15
CA THR A 293 -15.96 -17.21 -16.89
C THR A 293 -14.44 -17.18 -16.99
N ALA A 294 -13.90 -17.32 -18.21
CA ALA A 294 -12.49 -17.15 -18.51
C ALA A 294 -12.21 -15.65 -18.67
N PHE A 295 -11.45 -15.07 -17.72
CA PHE A 295 -11.27 -13.62 -17.62
C PHE A 295 -9.80 -13.18 -17.63
N GLY A 296 -8.89 -14.09 -17.94
CA GLY A 296 -7.49 -13.73 -18.14
C GLY A 296 -6.61 -14.90 -18.56
N THR A 297 -5.35 -14.59 -18.76
CA THR A 297 -4.29 -15.52 -19.14
C THR A 297 -3.11 -15.37 -18.20
N ILE A 298 -2.40 -16.46 -17.93
CA ILE A 298 -1.27 -16.53 -17.02
C ILE A 298 0.01 -16.44 -17.86
N ALA A 299 0.92 -15.55 -17.48
CA ALA A 299 2.20 -15.40 -18.16
C ALA A 299 3.13 -16.59 -17.84
N ALA A 300 4.13 -16.84 -18.69
CA ALA A 300 5.06 -17.96 -18.55
C ALA A 300 5.70 -18.10 -17.15
N PRO A 301 6.16 -17.00 -16.50
CA PRO A 301 6.70 -17.09 -15.14
C PRO A 301 5.70 -17.61 -14.11
N GLY A 302 4.41 -17.27 -14.26
CA GLY A 302 3.34 -17.75 -13.40
C GLY A 302 3.05 -19.24 -13.61
N LEU A 303 3.09 -19.70 -14.86
CA LEU A 303 2.96 -21.12 -15.18
C LEU A 303 4.06 -21.97 -14.53
N ALA A 304 5.31 -21.50 -14.53
CA ALA A 304 6.40 -22.19 -13.86
C ALA A 304 6.23 -22.28 -12.33
N VAL A 305 5.57 -21.30 -11.71
CA VAL A 305 5.19 -21.37 -10.29
C VAL A 305 4.13 -22.44 -10.07
N LEU A 306 3.10 -22.46 -10.92
CA LEU A 306 2.01 -23.43 -10.82
C LEU A 306 2.49 -24.87 -11.05
N ASP A 307 3.44 -25.10 -11.96
CA ASP A 307 4.03 -26.42 -12.18
C ASP A 307 4.71 -26.96 -10.92
N ARG A 308 5.47 -26.11 -10.22
CA ARG A 308 6.11 -26.50 -8.95
C ARG A 308 5.09 -26.82 -7.88
N ILE A 309 4.02 -26.03 -7.77
CA ILE A 309 2.93 -26.28 -6.82
C ILE A 309 2.26 -27.63 -7.14
N ALA A 310 1.94 -27.88 -8.41
CA ALA A 310 1.30 -29.12 -8.85
C ALA A 310 2.21 -30.34 -8.64
N ALA A 311 3.52 -30.21 -8.87
CA ALA A 311 4.49 -31.28 -8.66
C ALA A 311 4.62 -31.70 -7.18
N SER A 312 4.38 -30.79 -6.23
CA SER A 312 4.28 -31.14 -4.80
C SER A 312 3.04 -31.97 -4.47
N GLY A 313 2.02 -31.94 -5.33
CA GLY A 313 0.81 -32.74 -5.19
C GLY A 313 -0.20 -32.21 -4.15
N VAL A 314 -1.21 -33.03 -3.89
CA VAL A 314 -2.31 -32.73 -2.96
C VAL A 314 -1.98 -33.34 -1.59
N ALA A 315 -2.35 -32.64 -0.51
CA ALA A 315 -2.23 -33.13 0.85
C ALA A 315 -2.98 -34.46 1.01
N GLY A 316 -2.28 -35.50 1.46
CA GLY A 316 -2.82 -36.86 1.55
C GLY A 316 -2.68 -37.70 0.28
N GLY A 317 -2.10 -37.16 -0.80
CA GLY A 317 -1.71 -37.91 -2.00
C GLY A 317 -2.84 -38.26 -2.97
N GLY A 318 -4.02 -37.66 -2.82
CA GLY A 318 -5.13 -37.82 -3.78
C GLY A 318 -5.02 -36.90 -4.99
N ASP A 319 -6.01 -36.97 -5.89
CA ASP A 319 -6.05 -36.13 -7.10
C ASP A 319 -6.74 -34.78 -6.89
N ASP A 320 -7.45 -34.59 -5.78
CA ASP A 320 -8.15 -33.35 -5.46
C ASP A 320 -8.19 -33.09 -3.95
N GLY A 321 -7.91 -31.85 -3.56
CA GLY A 321 -7.92 -31.46 -2.15
C GLY A 321 -7.05 -30.24 -1.89
N LYS A 322 -6.61 -30.06 -0.63
CA LYS A 322 -5.69 -28.97 -0.30
C LYS A 322 -4.32 -29.22 -0.94
N PRO A 323 -3.57 -28.20 -1.38
CA PRO A 323 -2.18 -28.36 -1.76
C PRO A 323 -1.35 -29.05 -0.65
N ALA A 324 -0.46 -29.98 -1.01
CA ALA A 324 0.44 -30.63 -0.03
C ALA A 324 1.36 -29.61 0.62
N ASP A 325 1.89 -28.70 -0.20
CA ASP A 325 2.56 -27.48 0.21
C ASP A 325 1.55 -26.33 0.22
N PRO A 326 1.18 -25.77 1.39
CA PRO A 326 0.24 -24.66 1.46
C PRO A 326 0.70 -23.49 0.57
N VAL A 327 -0.26 -22.93 -0.17
CA VAL A 327 -0.06 -21.77 -1.04
C VAL A 327 -0.93 -20.64 -0.52
N ASN A 328 -0.32 -19.52 -0.17
CA ASN A 328 -1.02 -18.33 0.29
C ASN A 328 -0.77 -17.17 -0.66
N ILE A 329 -1.84 -16.52 -1.10
CA ILE A 329 -1.78 -15.22 -1.75
C ILE A 329 -1.36 -14.20 -0.69
N THR A 330 -0.23 -13.55 -0.90
CA THR A 330 0.24 -12.46 -0.04
C THR A 330 -0.38 -11.15 -0.47
N THR A 331 -0.37 -10.86 -1.78
CA THR A 331 -1.02 -9.67 -2.36
C THR A 331 -1.52 -9.92 -3.78
N VAL A 332 -2.57 -9.20 -4.18
CA VAL A 332 -2.98 -9.07 -5.59
C VAL A 332 -2.96 -7.60 -5.97
N ARG A 333 -2.40 -7.28 -7.14
CA ARG A 333 -2.36 -5.92 -7.68
C ARG A 333 -2.83 -5.91 -9.12
N VAL A 334 -3.67 -4.95 -9.48
CA VAL A 334 -4.09 -4.67 -10.85
C VAL A 334 -3.45 -3.34 -11.26
N GLN A 335 -2.86 -3.28 -12.45
CA GLN A 335 -2.09 -2.13 -12.96
C GLN A 335 -2.96 -1.12 -13.72
#